data_AF-A0A821T9Z9-F1
#
_entry.id   AF-A0A821T9Z9-F1
#
_cell.length_a   1.000
_cell.length_b   1.000
_cell.length_c   1.000
_cell.angle_alpha   90.00
_cell.angle_beta   90.00
_cell.angle_gamma   90.00
#
_symmetry.space_group_name_H-M   'P 1'
#
loop_
_entity.id
_entity.type
_entity.pdbx_description
1 polymer ?
#
loop_
_entity_poly.entity_id
_entity_poly.type
_entity_poly.pdbx_seq_one_letter_code
_entity_poly.pdbx_strand_id
1 'polypeptide(L)'
;MAQRQVKTSSGALQSRRTCHCLFCLACDTSDPGFQILNDDEIVVSVREDVEVEVEEELSADVEVDAGPSASEAFAGLETALKWMERQPECDHLQLLTVKRMRDLAARKRLKTAYIDGDV
;
A
#
# COMPACT_ATOMS: atom_id res chain seq x y z
N MET A 1 -0.01 -32.23 43.87
CA MET A 1 -0.99 -31.18 44.19
C MET A 1 -0.90 -30.10 43.12
N ALA A 2 -2.02 -29.81 42.46
CA ALA A 2 -2.12 -28.82 41.40
C ALA A 2 -2.23 -27.41 41.98
N GLN A 3 -1.58 -26.43 41.35
CA GLN A 3 -2.15 -25.09 41.24
C GLN A 3 -1.96 -24.57 39.82
N ARG A 4 -3.11 -24.35 39.19
CA ARG A 4 -3.32 -23.60 37.95
C ARG A 4 -2.76 -22.18 38.11
N GLN A 5 -2.12 -21.69 37.06
CA GLN A 5 -2.15 -20.26 36.74
C GLN A 5 -2.71 -20.13 35.32
N VAL A 6 -3.89 -19.50 35.25
CA VAL A 6 -4.59 -19.16 34.02
C VAL A 6 -3.89 -17.94 33.44
N LYS A 7 -3.17 -18.11 32.32
CA LYS A 7 -2.63 -16.97 31.57
C LYS A 7 -3.57 -16.67 30.41
N THR A 8 -4.57 -15.85 30.68
CA THR A 8 -5.32 -15.14 29.66
C THR A 8 -4.54 -13.89 29.30
N SER A 9 -3.97 -13.84 28.10
CA SER A 9 -3.72 -12.58 27.40
C SER A 9 -4.26 -12.74 25.99
N SER A 10 -5.59 -12.63 25.92
CA SER A 10 -6.32 -12.24 24.72
C SER A 10 -5.73 -10.93 24.22
N GLY A 11 -5.35 -10.88 22.95
CA GLY A 11 -4.81 -9.65 22.35
C GLY A 11 -3.72 -9.82 21.31
N ALA A 12 -3.68 -10.94 20.57
CA ALA A 12 -2.83 -11.09 19.40
C ALA A 12 -3.66 -11.23 18.12
N LEU A 13 -4.72 -10.43 17.98
CA LEU A 13 -5.52 -10.33 16.77
C LEU A 13 -5.98 -8.88 16.56
N GLN A 14 -5.04 -7.94 16.50
CA GLN A 14 -5.36 -6.59 16.04
C GLN A 14 -4.17 -5.85 15.43
N SER A 15 -3.27 -6.61 14.77
CA SER A 15 -2.19 -6.05 13.97
C SER A 15 -2.24 -6.65 12.56
N ARG A 16 -3.32 -6.36 11.83
CA ARG A 16 -3.46 -6.77 10.42
C ARG A 16 -3.83 -5.62 9.48
N ARG A 17 -3.92 -4.38 9.97
CA ARG A 17 -4.38 -3.24 9.16
C ARG A 17 -3.34 -2.16 8.87
N THR A 18 -2.08 -2.40 9.25
CA THR A 18 -0.96 -1.52 8.87
C THR A 18 0.09 -2.38 8.19
N CYS A 19 0.02 -2.51 6.86
CA CYS A 19 1.14 -2.86 5.97
C CYS A 19 0.60 -3.31 4.60
N HIS A 20 0.12 -2.37 3.76
CA HIS A 20 0.11 -2.63 2.32
C HIS A 20 1.34 -1.97 1.67
N CYS A 21 1.63 -0.71 2.03
CA CYS A 21 2.81 0.01 1.52
C CYS A 21 4.16 -0.58 1.97
N LEU A 22 4.25 -1.11 3.20
CA LEU A 22 5.45 -1.78 3.70
C LEU A 22 5.58 -3.22 3.18
N PHE A 23 4.47 -3.85 2.78
CA PHE A 23 4.50 -5.17 2.16
C PHE A 23 5.04 -5.10 0.72
N CYS A 24 4.61 -4.11 -0.09
CA CYS A 24 5.16 -3.88 -1.43
C CYS A 24 6.69 -3.74 -1.45
N LEU A 25 7.28 -2.95 -0.53
CA LEU A 25 8.74 -2.76 -0.45
C LEU A 25 9.50 -4.02 0.00
N ALA A 26 8.88 -4.88 0.82
CA ALA A 26 9.48 -6.14 1.24
C ALA A 26 9.35 -7.22 0.14
N CYS A 27 8.23 -7.23 -0.60
CA CYS A 27 8.00 -8.15 -1.72
C CYS A 27 9.01 -7.94 -2.85
N ASP A 28 9.36 -6.69 -3.16
CA ASP A 28 10.34 -6.37 -4.21
C ASP A 28 11.71 -7.02 -3.96
N THR A 29 12.10 -7.16 -2.69
CA THR A 29 13.39 -7.80 -2.32
C THR A 29 13.39 -9.32 -2.39
N SER A 30 12.20 -9.94 -2.40
CA SER A 30 12.02 -11.39 -2.51
C SER A 30 11.43 -11.81 -3.85
N ASP A 31 11.20 -10.86 -4.77
CA ASP A 31 10.70 -11.14 -6.10
C ASP A 31 11.79 -11.87 -6.89
N PRO A 32 11.58 -13.14 -7.28
CA PRO A 32 12.55 -13.89 -8.08
C PRO A 32 12.70 -13.30 -9.49
N GLY A 33 11.93 -12.27 -9.85
CA GLY A 33 11.82 -11.72 -11.18
C GLY A 33 11.00 -12.62 -12.10
N PHE A 34 10.62 -12.07 -13.25
CA PHE A 34 10.06 -12.87 -14.35
C PHE A 34 11.20 -13.46 -15.17
N GLN A 35 11.05 -14.71 -15.59
CA GLN A 35 11.97 -15.33 -16.55
C GLN A 35 11.88 -14.58 -17.88
N ILE A 36 13.01 -14.10 -18.38
CA ILE A 36 13.10 -13.50 -19.72
C ILE A 36 13.24 -14.65 -20.71
N LEU A 37 12.17 -14.92 -21.46
CA LEU A 37 12.15 -15.95 -22.49
C LEU A 37 12.68 -15.40 -23.82
N ASN A 38 13.37 -16.26 -24.59
CA ASN A 38 13.72 -15.95 -25.97
C ASN A 38 12.52 -16.14 -26.91
N ASP A 39 12.57 -15.58 -28.12
CA ASP A 39 11.48 -15.63 -29.11
C ASP A 39 10.94 -17.06 -29.34
N ASP A 40 11.82 -18.06 -29.41
CA ASP A 40 11.44 -19.46 -29.60
C ASP A 40 10.71 -20.05 -28.37
N GLU A 41 11.11 -19.65 -27.15
CA GLU A 41 10.52 -20.11 -25.89
C GLU A 41 9.15 -19.45 -25.64
N ILE A 42 8.99 -18.18 -26.05
CA ILE A 42 7.70 -17.47 -26.00
C ILE A 42 6.67 -18.20 -26.86
N VAL A 43 7.05 -18.61 -28.08
CA VAL A 43 6.13 -19.32 -28.99
C VAL A 43 5.70 -20.67 -28.42
N VAL A 44 6.56 -21.36 -27.67
CA VAL A 44 6.22 -22.62 -27.01
C VAL A 44 5.30 -22.40 -25.82
N SER A 45 5.59 -21.43 -24.95
CA SER A 45 4.74 -21.10 -23.79
C SER A 45 3.32 -20.70 -24.23
N VAL A 46 3.20 -19.82 -25.22
CA VAL A 46 1.90 -19.36 -25.75
C VAL A 46 1.07 -20.50 -26.35
N ARG A 47 1.70 -21.60 -26.78
CA ARG A 47 1.01 -22.78 -27.30
C ARG A 47 0.54 -23.73 -26.21
N GLU A 48 1.23 -23.77 -25.07
CA GLU A 48 0.88 -24.59 -23.90
C GLU A 48 -0.30 -23.98 -23.12
N ASP A 49 -0.43 -22.65 -23.09
CA ASP A 49 -1.51 -21.92 -22.39
C ASP A 49 -2.90 -21.98 -23.08
N VAL A 50 -3.05 -22.74 -24.17
CA VAL A 50 -4.31 -22.82 -24.95
C VAL A 50 -5.25 -23.93 -24.45
N GLU A 51 -4.90 -24.69 -23.41
CA GLU A 51 -5.82 -25.63 -22.76
C GLU A 51 -6.77 -24.91 -21.78
N VAL A 52 -7.78 -24.23 -22.37
CA VAL A 52 -9.10 -23.87 -21.83
C VAL A 52 -9.19 -23.75 -20.29
N GLU A 53 -8.92 -22.55 -19.76
CA GLU A 53 -9.48 -22.15 -18.48
C GLU A 53 -10.94 -21.74 -18.68
N VAL A 54 -11.84 -22.55 -18.13
CA VAL A 54 -13.27 -22.27 -18.02
C VAL A 54 -13.43 -20.95 -17.27
N GLU A 55 -14.17 -20.02 -17.86
CA GLU A 55 -14.61 -18.78 -17.22
C GLU A 55 -15.43 -19.11 -15.97
N GLU A 56 -14.77 -19.28 -14.83
CA GLU A 56 -15.41 -19.10 -13.54
C GLU A 56 -15.71 -17.60 -13.42
N GLU A 57 -16.98 -17.23 -13.55
CA GLU A 57 -17.52 -15.96 -13.07
C GLU A 57 -17.23 -15.84 -11.58
N LEU A 58 -16.03 -15.35 -11.26
CA LEU A 58 -15.67 -14.86 -9.95
C LEU A 58 -16.46 -13.57 -9.73
N SER A 59 -17.72 -13.72 -9.29
CA SER A 59 -18.41 -12.70 -8.53
C SER A 59 -17.73 -12.55 -7.17
N ALA A 60 -16.48 -12.11 -7.20
CA ALA A 60 -15.86 -11.53 -6.03
C ALA A 60 -16.64 -10.24 -5.77
N ASP A 61 -17.36 -10.21 -4.66
CA ASP A 61 -17.76 -8.96 -4.02
C ASP A 61 -16.47 -8.17 -3.78
N VAL A 62 -16.10 -7.35 -4.76
CA VAL A 62 -14.91 -6.51 -4.69
C VAL A 62 -15.25 -5.48 -3.63
N GLU A 63 -14.90 -5.78 -2.37
CA GLU A 63 -14.84 -4.79 -1.31
C GLU A 63 -14.07 -3.61 -1.89
N VAL A 64 -14.79 -2.54 -2.21
CA VAL A 64 -14.19 -1.32 -2.73
C VAL A 64 -13.31 -0.80 -1.60
N ASP A 65 -12.00 -0.98 -1.73
CA ASP A 65 -11.03 -0.42 -0.80
C ASP A 65 -11.23 1.09 -0.77
N ALA A 66 -11.83 1.58 0.32
CA ALA A 66 -12.09 3.00 0.52
C ALA A 66 -10.79 3.81 0.65
N GLY A 67 -9.64 3.13 0.72
CA GLY A 67 -8.33 3.72 0.89
C GLY A 67 -8.15 4.28 2.31
N PRO A 68 -6.96 4.83 2.60
CA PRO A 68 -6.66 5.40 3.89
C PRO A 68 -7.51 6.66 4.14
N SER A 69 -7.93 6.85 5.39
CA SER A 69 -8.57 8.10 5.80
C SER A 69 -7.65 9.30 5.58
N ALA A 70 -8.26 10.49 5.54
CA ALA A 70 -7.57 11.76 5.46
C ALA A 70 -6.44 11.95 6.49
N SER A 71 -6.56 11.37 7.68
CA SER A 71 -5.56 11.43 8.74
C SER A 71 -4.43 10.43 8.48
N GLU A 72 -4.79 9.19 8.16
CA GLU A 72 -3.84 8.11 7.86
C GLU A 72 -2.96 8.43 6.65
N ALA A 73 -3.54 9.00 5.59
CA ALA A 73 -2.80 9.45 4.42
C ALA A 73 -1.75 10.53 4.76
N PHE A 74 -2.09 11.46 5.67
CA PHE A 74 -1.16 12.51 6.08
C PHE A 74 -0.05 11.97 6.99
N ALA A 75 -0.39 11.08 7.93
CA ALA A 75 0.61 10.41 8.77
C ALA A 75 1.57 9.54 7.93
N GLY A 76 1.05 8.82 6.93
CA GLY A 76 1.84 8.07 5.97
C GLY A 76 2.79 8.96 5.17
N LEU A 77 2.27 10.09 4.66
CA LEU A 77 3.07 11.05 3.90
C LEU A 77 4.18 11.70 4.75
N GLU A 78 3.91 12.03 6.02
CA GLU A 78 4.95 12.52 6.94
C GLU A 78 6.05 11.50 7.19
N THR A 79 5.66 10.22 7.32
CA THR A 79 6.62 9.12 7.49
C THR A 79 7.50 8.97 6.25
N ALA A 80 6.90 9.01 5.05
CA ALA A 80 7.62 8.97 3.78
C ALA A 80 8.59 10.16 3.63
N LEU A 81 8.15 11.38 3.97
CA LEU A 81 9.01 12.57 3.91
C LEU A 81 10.24 12.44 4.83
N LYS A 82 10.06 11.97 6.07
CA LYS A 82 11.18 11.74 7.01
C LYS A 82 12.16 10.69 6.48
N TRP A 83 11.68 9.69 5.75
CA TRP A 83 12.52 8.68 5.13
C TRP A 83 13.30 9.25 3.93
N MET A 84 12.62 10.00 3.06
CA MET A 84 13.24 10.67 1.89
C MET A 84 14.34 11.65 2.30
N GLU A 85 14.14 12.41 3.38
CA GLU A 85 15.16 13.34 3.92
C GLU A 85 16.47 12.66 4.34
N ARG A 86 16.45 11.33 4.57
CA ARG A 86 17.62 10.55 4.98
C ARG A 86 18.30 9.82 3.82
N GLN A 87 17.67 9.77 2.64
CA GLN A 87 18.24 9.07 1.49
C GLN A 87 19.26 9.99 0.78
N PRO A 88 20.51 9.55 0.58
CA PRO A 88 21.51 10.34 -0.12
C PRO A 88 21.18 10.55 -1.61
N GLU A 89 20.33 9.71 -2.20
CA GLU A 89 19.88 9.79 -3.58
C GLU A 89 18.70 10.75 -3.80
N CYS A 90 18.07 11.22 -2.72
CA CYS A 90 16.88 12.08 -2.82
C CYS A 90 17.29 13.52 -3.16
N ASP A 91 16.92 13.98 -4.36
CA ASP A 91 17.18 15.36 -4.77
C ASP A 91 16.30 16.36 -3.99
N HIS A 92 16.86 17.54 -3.71
CA HIS A 92 16.18 18.58 -2.96
C HIS A 92 14.92 19.08 -3.67
N LEU A 93 14.92 19.09 -5.01
CA LEU A 93 13.75 19.50 -5.79
C LEU A 93 12.60 18.49 -5.68
N GLN A 94 12.91 17.19 -5.63
CA GLN A 94 11.92 16.15 -5.40
C GLN A 94 11.31 16.30 -4.00
N LEU A 95 12.14 16.52 -2.98
CA LEU A 95 11.69 16.73 -1.61
C LEU A 95 10.77 17.97 -1.47
N LEU A 96 11.16 19.09 -2.08
CA LEU A 96 10.37 20.32 -2.12
C LEU A 96 9.02 20.11 -2.83
N THR A 97 9.02 19.34 -3.91
CA THR A 97 7.81 19.04 -4.68
C THR A 97 6.78 18.29 -3.82
N VAL A 98 7.21 17.24 -3.10
CA VAL A 98 6.34 16.46 -2.22
C VAL A 98 5.82 17.30 -1.04
N LYS A 99 6.68 18.13 -0.43
CA LYS A 99 6.27 19.08 0.62
C LYS A 99 5.23 20.08 0.11
N ARG A 100 5.40 20.59 -1.11
CA ARG A 100 4.42 21.48 -1.75
C ARG A 100 3.07 20.79 -1.99
N MET A 101 3.06 19.52 -2.41
CA MET A 101 1.83 18.74 -2.58
C MET A 101 1.06 18.60 -1.26
N ARG A 102 1.76 18.24 -0.17
CA ARG A 102 1.19 18.20 1.19
C ARG A 102 0.52 19.53 1.56
N ASP A 103 1.23 20.64 1.37
CA ASP A 103 0.72 21.95 1.74
C ASP A 103 -0.47 22.38 0.88
N LEU A 104 -0.49 22.01 -0.40
CA LEU A 104 -1.65 22.25 -1.29
C LEU A 104 -2.87 21.45 -0.82
N ALA A 105 -2.69 20.19 -0.43
CA ALA A 105 -3.76 19.36 0.11
C ALA A 105 -4.31 19.93 1.43
N ALA A 106 -3.44 20.38 2.34
CA ALA A 106 -3.84 21.02 3.59
C ALA A 106 -4.63 22.32 3.35
N ARG A 107 -4.16 23.18 2.43
CA ARG A 107 -4.86 24.43 2.09
C ARG A 107 -6.25 24.22 1.50
N LYS A 108 -6.45 23.17 0.70
CA LYS A 108 -7.78 22.83 0.16
C LYS A 108 -8.77 22.51 1.28
N ARG A 109 -8.34 21.82 2.33
CA ARG A 109 -9.16 21.51 3.51
C ARG A 109 -9.54 22.75 4.33
N LEU A 110 -8.61 23.70 4.46
CA LEU A 110 -8.89 24.97 5.15
C LEU A 110 -9.89 25.84 4.37
N LYS A 111 -9.82 25.84 3.03
CA LYS A 111 -10.78 26.56 2.19
C LYS A 111 -12.17 25.95 2.24
N THR A 112 -12.30 24.62 2.27
CA THR A 112 -13.62 23.97 2.39
C THR A 112 -14.24 24.19 3.77
N ALA A 113 -13.43 24.17 4.84
CA ALA A 113 -13.92 24.46 6.20
C ALA A 113 -14.39 25.91 6.39
N TYR A 114 -13.95 26.85 5.55
CA TYR A 114 -14.43 28.23 5.56
C TYR A 114 -15.77 28.40 4.82
N ILE A 115 -16.08 27.52 3.86
CA ILE A 115 -17.30 27.59 3.04
C ILE A 115 -18.49 26.95 3.77
N ASP A 116 -18.26 25.94 4.63
CA ASP A 116 -19.32 25.31 5.44
C ASP A 116 -19.63 26.06 6.75
N GLY A 117 -19.12 27.29 6.91
CA GLY A 117 -19.20 28.08 8.15
C GLY A 117 -20.05 29.35 8.08
N ASP A 118 -20.85 29.55 7.03
CA ASP A 118 -21.74 30.73 6.91
C ASP A 118 -23.03 30.39 6.13
N VAL A 119 -24.07 29.99 6.89
CA VAL A 119 -25.53 30.24 6.77
C VAL A 119 -26.29 29.35 7.76
#